data_AF-A0AAV4DIA7-F1
#
_entry.id   AF-A0AAV4DIA7-F1
#
_cell.length_a   1.000
_cell.length_b   1.000
_cell.length_c   1.000
_cell.angle_alpha   90.00
_cell.angle_beta   90.00
_cell.angle_gamma   90.00
#
_symmetry.space_group_name_H-M   'P 1'
#
loop_
_entity.id
_entity.type
_entity.pdbx_description
1 polymer ?
#
loop_
_entity_poly.entity_id
_entity_poly.type
_entity_poly.pdbx_seq_one_letter_code
_entity_poly.pdbx_strand_id
1 'polypeptide(L)'
;MAYALLAQLPPVYGLYTSFFPVLVYFFFGTSKHVSVGTFAVVSLMVGAVVDKGHVAWQRHELQTAIHDINLGHNLSHNLDAARPSPPPTSDNGSNQHSVWESIFRSRQLSELEQIKVSYAMAVTFTVGLLQVFLGMMRLGFLTTFLSDPLISGFTTGAAIHVFSSQIKSAFGVKVRRFSGPLKLVFVSSIRYFNNESIFQSSGLLGSIHIFLCFVISKSQIWDKKK
;
A
#
# COMPACT_ATOMS: atom_id res chain seq x y z
N MET A 1 5.42 -6.72 -6.96
CA MET A 1 3.97 -7.07 -6.84
C MET A 1 3.43 -6.99 -5.42
N ALA A 2 3.79 -7.89 -4.49
CA ALA A 2 3.23 -7.93 -3.13
C ALA A 2 3.42 -6.62 -2.34
N TYR A 3 4.57 -5.95 -2.52
CA TYR A 3 4.86 -4.67 -1.87
C TYR A 3 4.00 -3.51 -2.37
N ALA A 4 3.55 -3.51 -3.62
CA ALA A 4 2.61 -2.49 -4.12
C ALA A 4 1.24 -2.61 -3.43
N LEU A 5 0.79 -3.83 -3.14
CA LEU A 5 -0.42 -4.08 -2.36
C LEU A 5 -0.31 -3.59 -0.90
N LEU A 6 0.91 -3.52 -0.35
CA LEU A 6 1.15 -2.89 0.94
C LEU A 6 1.07 -1.36 0.86
N ALA A 7 1.46 -0.79 -0.27
CA ALA A 7 1.36 0.65 -0.55
C ALA A 7 -0.05 1.10 -0.97
N GLN A 8 -1.04 0.19 -0.99
CA GLN A 8 -2.40 0.42 -1.50
C GLN A 8 -2.48 0.76 -2.99
N LEU A 9 -1.50 0.31 -3.76
CA LEU A 9 -1.43 0.51 -5.21
C LEU A 9 -1.72 -0.81 -5.93
N PRO A 10 -2.27 -0.75 -7.15
CA PRO A 10 -2.40 -1.93 -7.99
C PRO A 10 -1.06 -2.66 -8.16
N PRO A 11 -1.04 -4.02 -8.21
CA PRO A 11 0.19 -4.80 -8.27
C PRO A 11 1.13 -4.39 -9.40
N VAL A 12 0.59 -3.94 -10.55
CA VAL A 12 1.36 -3.49 -11.72
C VAL A 12 2.40 -2.43 -11.39
N TYR A 13 2.10 -1.50 -10.47
CA TYR A 13 3.07 -0.49 -10.01
C TYR A 13 4.27 -1.11 -9.27
N GLY A 14 4.06 -2.29 -8.68
CA GLY A 14 5.11 -3.09 -8.09
C GLY A 14 6.03 -3.77 -9.11
N LEU A 15 5.66 -3.82 -10.40
CA LEU A 15 6.57 -4.22 -11.49
C LEU A 15 7.41 -3.03 -11.94
N TYR A 16 6.78 -1.86 -12.11
CA TYR A 16 7.46 -0.63 -12.51
C TYR A 16 8.56 -0.25 -11.52
N THR A 17 8.25 -0.30 -10.23
CA THR A 17 9.21 0.02 -9.15
C THR A 17 10.33 -1.00 -8.97
N SER A 18 10.20 -2.23 -9.49
CA SER A 18 11.29 -3.22 -9.49
C SER A 18 12.13 -3.18 -10.78
N PHE A 19 11.54 -2.76 -11.90
CA PHE A 19 12.20 -2.80 -13.20
C PHE A 19 13.00 -1.53 -13.48
N PHE A 20 12.38 -0.35 -13.36
CA PHE A 20 13.02 0.90 -13.75
C PHE A 20 14.21 1.29 -12.85
N PRO A 21 14.15 1.17 -11.51
CA PRO A 21 15.29 1.54 -10.68
C PRO A 21 16.54 0.68 -10.92
N VAL A 22 16.38 -0.58 -11.30
CA VAL A 22 17.51 -1.47 -11.64
C VAL A 22 18.17 -1.01 -12.93
N LEU A 23 17.40 -0.61 -13.94
CA LEU A 23 17.94 -0.04 -15.18
C LEU A 23 18.69 1.27 -14.92
N VAL A 24 18.15 2.15 -14.08
CA VAL A 24 18.82 3.40 -13.70
C VAL A 24 20.09 3.11 -12.90
N TYR A 25 20.05 2.17 -11.95
CA TYR A 25 21.22 1.76 -11.18
C TYR A 25 22.31 1.12 -12.06
N PHE A 26 21.96 0.46 -13.16
CA PHE A 26 22.94 -0.09 -14.08
C PHE A 26 23.85 0.99 -14.69
N PHE A 27 23.29 2.17 -15.03
CA PHE A 27 24.07 3.27 -15.61
C PHE A 27 24.81 4.12 -14.57
N PHE A 28 24.21 4.34 -13.40
CA PHE A 28 24.72 5.28 -12.39
C PHE A 28 25.29 4.60 -11.13
N GLY A 29 25.21 3.27 -11.03
CA GLY A 29 25.60 2.49 -9.87
C GLY A 29 27.11 2.33 -9.76
N THR A 30 27.63 2.54 -8.56
CA THR A 30 29.06 2.40 -8.25
C THR A 30 29.46 0.99 -7.81
N SER A 31 28.49 0.14 -7.40
CA SER A 31 28.74 -1.18 -6.83
C SER A 31 28.05 -2.30 -7.62
N LYS A 32 28.83 -3.28 -8.10
CA LYS A 32 28.33 -4.41 -8.92
C LYS A 32 27.58 -5.49 -8.12
N HIS A 33 27.75 -5.53 -6.80
CA HIS A 33 27.18 -6.58 -5.94
C HIS A 33 25.93 -6.16 -5.18
N VAL A 34 25.54 -4.88 -5.25
CA VAL A 34 24.35 -4.37 -4.59
C VAL A 34 23.17 -4.46 -5.56
N SER A 35 22.15 -5.22 -5.17
CA SER A 35 20.88 -5.26 -5.90
C SER A 35 19.93 -4.23 -5.30
N VAL A 36 19.50 -3.26 -6.11
CA VAL A 36 18.50 -2.26 -5.72
C VAL A 36 17.11 -2.84 -5.99
N GLY A 37 16.25 -2.77 -4.99
CA GLY A 37 14.89 -3.30 -5.09
C GLY A 37 13.92 -2.63 -4.13
N THR A 38 12.68 -3.11 -4.17
CA THR A 38 11.60 -2.63 -3.30
C THR A 38 11.73 -3.21 -1.88
N PHE A 39 11.63 -2.35 -0.87
CA PHE A 39 11.65 -2.75 0.55
C PHE A 39 10.25 -2.71 1.17
N ALA A 40 9.96 -3.71 2.02
CA ALA A 40 8.66 -3.87 2.67
C ALA A 40 8.32 -2.66 3.57
N VAL A 41 9.29 -2.16 4.32
CA VAL A 41 9.13 -1.04 5.26
C VAL A 41 8.79 0.24 4.50
N VAL A 42 9.52 0.55 3.44
CA VAL A 42 9.27 1.71 2.56
C VAL A 42 7.86 1.65 1.99
N SER A 43 7.42 0.47 1.55
CA SER A 43 6.08 0.27 1.00
C SER A 43 4.97 0.50 2.04
N LEU A 44 5.20 0.13 3.30
CA LEU A 44 4.29 0.45 4.41
C LEU A 44 4.28 1.94 4.72
N MET A 45 5.42 2.63 4.66
CA MET A 45 5.48 4.08 4.89
C MET A 45 4.75 4.85 3.79
N VAL A 46 4.97 4.49 2.52
CA VAL A 46 4.22 5.06 1.39
C VAL A 46 2.73 4.78 1.55
N GLY A 47 2.36 3.53 1.87
CA GLY A 47 0.96 3.15 2.11
C GLY A 47 0.29 3.97 3.23
N ALA A 48 1.01 4.31 4.30
CA ALA A 48 0.49 5.15 5.37
C ALA A 48 0.31 6.62 4.95
N VAL A 49 1.18 7.15 4.08
CA VAL A 49 1.02 8.50 3.54
C VAL A 49 -0.15 8.57 2.56
N VAL A 50 -0.27 7.58 1.67
CA VAL A 50 -1.39 7.46 0.72
C VAL A 50 -2.73 7.35 1.46
N ASP A 51 -2.78 6.58 2.55
CA ASP A 51 -3.98 6.46 3.40
C ASP A 51 -4.39 7.80 4.00
N LYS A 52 -3.42 8.53 4.57
CA LYS A 52 -3.65 9.86 5.15
C LYS A 52 -4.09 10.87 4.09
N GLY A 53 -3.45 10.86 2.91
CA GLY A 53 -3.81 11.73 1.78
C GLY A 53 -5.23 11.47 1.30
N HIS A 54 -5.60 10.21 1.13
CA HIS A 54 -6.96 9.82 0.76
C HIS A 54 -8.01 10.25 1.79
N VAL A 55 -7.75 10.03 3.09
CA VAL A 55 -8.66 10.45 4.17
C VAL A 55 -8.76 11.97 4.27
N ALA A 56 -7.65 12.68 4.10
CA ALA A 56 -7.62 14.15 4.09
C ALA A 56 -8.44 14.72 2.92
N TRP A 57 -8.26 14.16 1.72
CA TRP A 57 -9.04 14.52 0.54
C TRP A 57 -10.54 14.32 0.77
N GLN A 58 -10.93 13.16 1.32
CA GLN A 58 -12.32 12.86 1.58
C GLN A 58 -12.94 13.83 2.61
N ARG A 59 -12.17 14.26 3.62
CA ARG A 59 -12.63 15.28 4.58
C ARG A 59 -12.80 16.65 3.94
N HIS A 60 -11.88 17.05 3.07
CA HIS A 60 -11.97 18.33 2.37
C HIS A 60 -13.22 18.38 1.48
N GLU A 61 -13.50 17.31 0.73
CA GLU A 61 -14.71 17.20 -0.10
C GLU A 61 -16.00 17.27 0.72
N LEU A 62 -16.02 16.61 1.89
CA LEU A 62 -17.15 16.71 2.81
C LEU A 62 -17.32 18.13 3.37
N GLN A 63 -16.22 18.82 3.65
CA GLN A 63 -16.26 20.19 4.17
C GLN A 63 -16.75 21.18 3.13
N THR A 64 -16.33 21.05 1.86
CA THR A 64 -16.81 21.89 0.77
C THR A 64 -18.31 21.66 0.52
N ALA A 65 -18.75 20.40 0.48
CA ALA A 65 -20.17 20.09 0.34
C ALA A 65 -21.04 20.67 1.47
N ILE A 66 -20.59 20.59 2.72
CA ILE A 66 -21.30 21.17 3.87
C ILE A 66 -21.33 22.71 3.78
N HIS A 67 -20.24 23.33 3.34
CA HIS A 67 -20.18 24.77 3.16
C HIS A 67 -21.18 25.26 2.10
N ASP A 68 -21.26 24.56 0.96
CA ASP A 68 -22.20 24.88 -0.13
C ASP A 68 -23.67 24.73 0.28
N ILE A 69 -23.98 23.70 1.09
CA ILE A 69 -25.32 23.50 1.67
C ILE A 69 -25.68 24.64 2.62
N ASN A 70 -24.77 25.03 3.51
CA ASN A 70 -25.00 26.11 4.48
C ASN A 70 -25.10 27.50 3.83
N LEU A 71 -24.47 27.71 2.66
CA LEU A 71 -24.59 28.95 1.88
C LEU A 71 -25.87 29.03 1.05
N GLY A 72 -26.76 28.03 1.11
CA GLY A 72 -28.11 28.12 0.55
C GLY A 72 -28.15 28.11 -0.98
N HIS A 73 -27.14 27.56 -1.65
CA HIS A 73 -27.21 27.37 -3.09
C HIS A 73 -28.24 26.27 -3.38
N ASN A 74 -29.39 26.64 -3.96
CA ASN A 74 -30.42 25.72 -4.43
C ASN A 74 -29.76 24.67 -5.33
N LEU A 75 -29.54 23.47 -4.82
CA LEU A 75 -28.84 22.38 -5.49
C LEU A 75 -29.69 21.71 -6.60
N SER A 76 -30.56 22.48 -7.27
CA SER A 76 -31.34 21.98 -8.41
C SER A 76 -30.59 22.08 -9.74
N HIS A 77 -29.47 22.82 -9.83
CA HIS A 77 -28.78 23.07 -11.11
C HIS A 77 -27.42 22.37 -11.28
N ASN A 78 -27.14 21.26 -10.57
CA ASN A 78 -25.93 20.49 -10.87
C ASN A 78 -26.01 18.98 -10.60
N LEU A 79 -27.16 18.46 -10.19
CA LEU A 79 -27.38 17.01 -10.10
C LEU A 79 -27.43 16.34 -11.48
N ASP A 80 -27.64 17.12 -12.55
CA ASP A 80 -27.70 16.61 -13.92
C ASP A 80 -26.35 16.62 -14.65
N ALA A 81 -25.37 17.45 -14.24
CA ALA A 81 -24.03 17.49 -14.86
C ALA A 81 -23.09 16.40 -14.30
N ALA A 82 -23.39 15.88 -13.10
CA ALA A 82 -22.71 14.73 -12.50
C ALA A 82 -23.38 13.38 -12.88
N ARG A 83 -24.49 13.40 -13.63
CA ARG A 83 -25.13 12.18 -14.15
C ARG A 83 -24.38 11.72 -15.41
N PRO A 84 -23.79 10.51 -15.41
CA PRO A 84 -23.31 9.94 -16.65
C PRO A 84 -24.49 9.68 -17.59
N SER A 85 -24.23 9.89 -18.88
CA SER A 85 -25.18 9.68 -19.98
C SER A 85 -25.95 8.36 -19.84
N PRO A 86 -27.29 8.35 -19.97
CA PRO A 86 -28.06 7.13 -19.84
C PRO A 86 -27.76 6.14 -20.99
N PRO A 87 -27.84 4.82 -20.72
CA PRO A 87 -27.58 3.79 -21.72
C PRO A 87 -28.55 3.67 -22.88
N PRO A 88 -28.14 2.97 -23.96
CA PRO A 88 -29.09 2.40 -24.91
C PRO A 88 -29.99 1.39 -24.20
N THR A 89 -31.30 1.65 -24.25
CA THR A 89 -32.34 0.83 -23.63
C THR A 89 -32.54 -0.47 -24.42
N SER A 90 -32.20 -1.61 -23.84
CA SER A 90 -32.58 -2.93 -24.36
C SER A 90 -33.15 -3.84 -23.28
N ASP A 91 -34.49 -3.91 -23.21
CA ASP A 91 -35.33 -4.72 -22.31
C ASP A 91 -34.69 -6.03 -21.79
N ASN A 92 -34.42 -6.09 -20.47
CA ASN A 92 -34.68 -7.23 -19.56
C ASN A 92 -34.18 -6.86 -18.14
N GLY A 93 -35.11 -6.54 -17.23
CA GLY A 93 -34.88 -5.70 -16.04
C GLY A 93 -34.10 -6.30 -14.84
N SER A 94 -33.65 -7.55 -14.86
CA SER A 94 -32.88 -8.13 -13.74
C SER A 94 -31.36 -8.10 -13.96
N ASN A 95 -30.90 -8.18 -15.21
CA ASN A 95 -29.47 -8.24 -15.55
C ASN A 95 -28.85 -6.86 -15.80
N GLN A 96 -29.67 -5.82 -16.04
CA GLN A 96 -29.14 -4.47 -16.27
C GLN A 96 -28.67 -3.78 -14.99
N HIS A 97 -29.39 -3.94 -13.87
CA HIS A 97 -29.04 -3.27 -12.61
C HIS A 97 -27.65 -3.69 -12.11
N SER A 98 -27.31 -4.99 -12.22
CA SER A 98 -25.98 -5.50 -11.86
C SER A 98 -24.87 -4.99 -12.80
N VAL A 99 -25.17 -4.82 -14.09
CA VAL A 99 -24.23 -4.24 -15.08
C VAL A 99 -23.96 -2.77 -14.77
N TRP A 100 -24.99 -1.97 -14.48
CA TRP A 100 -24.82 -0.57 -14.08
C TRP A 100 -23.96 -0.46 -12.83
N GLU A 101 -24.32 -1.18 -11.77
CA GLU A 101 -23.53 -1.20 -10.53
C GLU A 101 -22.06 -1.57 -10.76
N SER A 102 -21.78 -2.49 -11.69
CA SER A 102 -20.41 -2.89 -12.04
C SER A 102 -19.63 -1.80 -12.79
N ILE A 103 -20.27 -1.06 -13.71
CA ILE A 103 -19.64 0.04 -14.47
C ILE A 103 -19.38 1.24 -13.55
N PHE A 104 -20.35 1.61 -12.73
CA PHE A 104 -20.18 2.68 -11.74
C PHE A 104 -19.07 2.32 -10.74
N ARG A 105 -19.08 1.09 -10.22
CA ARG A 105 -18.06 0.62 -9.28
C ARG A 105 -16.67 0.58 -9.90
N SER A 106 -16.53 0.13 -11.15
CA SER A 106 -15.23 0.10 -11.84
C SER A 106 -14.69 1.51 -12.11
N ARG A 107 -15.55 2.44 -12.56
CA ARG A 107 -15.16 3.86 -12.72
C ARG A 107 -14.75 4.50 -11.39
N GLN A 108 -15.53 4.27 -10.33
CA GLN A 108 -15.18 4.82 -9.01
C GLN A 108 -13.88 4.23 -8.46
N LEU A 109 -13.61 2.93 -8.72
CA LEU A 109 -12.34 2.30 -8.37
C LEU A 109 -11.16 2.91 -9.15
N SER A 110 -11.32 3.18 -10.45
CA SER A 110 -10.24 3.78 -11.24
C SER A 110 -9.88 5.20 -10.78
N GLU A 111 -10.87 6.03 -10.43
CA GLU A 111 -10.64 7.38 -9.89
C GLU A 111 -9.85 7.31 -8.56
N LEU A 112 -10.27 6.43 -7.65
CA LEU A 112 -9.59 6.24 -6.37
C LEU A 112 -8.16 5.74 -6.53
N GLU A 113 -7.93 4.81 -7.47
CA GLU A 113 -6.59 4.30 -7.77
C GLU A 113 -5.69 5.41 -8.30
N GLN A 114 -6.17 6.24 -9.22
CA GLN A 114 -5.41 7.38 -9.76
C GLN A 114 -5.03 8.38 -8.67
N ILE A 115 -5.96 8.72 -7.77
CA ILE A 115 -5.70 9.61 -6.64
C ILE A 115 -4.60 9.03 -5.73
N LYS A 116 -4.69 7.73 -5.40
CA LYS A 116 -3.67 7.04 -4.56
C LYS A 116 -2.30 7.00 -5.22
N VAL A 117 -2.27 6.73 -6.53
CA VAL A 117 -1.04 6.76 -7.33
C VAL A 117 -0.44 8.15 -7.33
N SER A 118 -1.24 9.20 -7.52
CA SER A 118 -0.77 10.59 -7.50
C SER A 118 -0.06 10.94 -6.18
N TYR A 119 -0.63 10.57 -5.03
CA TYR A 119 0.04 10.76 -3.73
C TYR A 119 1.35 9.98 -3.63
N ALA A 120 1.37 8.71 -4.07
CA ALA A 120 2.58 7.90 -4.05
C ALA A 120 3.69 8.48 -4.95
N MET A 121 3.32 9.01 -6.12
CA MET A 121 4.22 9.66 -7.06
C MET A 121 4.79 10.96 -6.48
N ALA A 122 3.95 11.81 -5.88
CA ALA A 122 4.40 13.05 -5.24
C ALA A 122 5.41 12.80 -4.11
N VAL A 123 5.16 11.80 -3.26
CA VAL A 123 6.09 11.40 -2.18
C VAL A 123 7.39 10.86 -2.77
N THR A 124 7.32 9.97 -3.75
CA THR A 124 8.51 9.38 -4.39
C THR A 124 9.36 10.43 -5.07
N PHE A 125 8.72 11.36 -5.78
CA PHE A 125 9.38 12.48 -6.45
C PHE A 125 10.06 13.40 -5.44
N THR A 126 9.38 13.76 -4.35
CA THR A 126 9.93 14.61 -3.29
C THR A 126 11.12 13.94 -2.61
N VAL A 127 11.03 12.64 -2.33
CA VAL A 127 12.14 11.85 -1.76
C VAL A 127 13.31 11.78 -2.75
N GLY A 128 13.05 11.62 -4.04
CA GLY A 128 14.09 11.64 -5.07
C GLY A 128 14.82 12.98 -5.16
N LEU A 129 14.08 14.08 -5.15
CA LEU A 129 14.65 15.44 -5.14
C LEU A 129 15.49 15.68 -3.88
N LEU A 130 14.98 15.27 -2.71
CA LEU A 130 15.73 15.30 -1.46
C LEU A 130 17.00 14.45 -1.53
N GLN A 131 16.94 13.25 -2.10
CA GLN A 131 18.10 12.36 -2.23
C GLN A 131 19.17 12.95 -3.16
N VAL A 132 18.77 13.61 -4.25
CA VAL A 132 19.70 14.36 -5.12
C VAL A 132 20.32 15.53 -4.35
N PHE A 133 19.53 16.29 -3.61
CA PHE A 133 20.01 17.39 -2.77
C PHE A 133 21.03 16.92 -1.71
N LEU A 134 20.70 15.87 -0.97
CA LEU A 134 21.61 15.25 0.02
C LEU A 134 22.88 14.67 -0.64
N GLY A 135 22.75 14.13 -1.85
CA GLY A 135 23.87 13.63 -2.65
C GLY A 135 24.81 14.75 -3.11
N MET A 136 24.27 15.89 -3.57
CA MET A 136 25.06 17.08 -3.92
C MET A 136 25.80 17.64 -2.70
N MET A 137 25.19 17.62 -1.53
CA MET A 137 25.84 17.98 -0.26
C MET A 137 26.86 16.94 0.24
N ARG A 138 27.05 15.82 -0.47
CA ARG A 138 27.91 14.68 -0.05
C ARG A 138 27.60 14.16 1.35
N LEU A 139 26.35 14.24 1.79
CA LEU A 139 25.91 13.77 3.11
C LEU A 139 25.87 12.24 3.25
N GLY A 140 26.35 11.48 2.26
CA GLY A 140 26.58 10.05 2.38
C GLY A 140 27.55 9.69 3.51
N PHE A 141 28.43 10.61 3.93
CA PHE A 141 29.27 10.39 5.11
C PHE A 141 28.45 10.33 6.40
N LEU A 142 27.29 11.00 6.49
CA LEU A 142 26.46 11.01 7.70
C LEU A 142 25.88 9.63 8.00
N THR A 143 25.64 8.82 6.97
CA THR A 143 25.16 7.44 7.16
C THR A 143 26.19 6.55 7.83
N THR A 144 27.49 6.89 7.79
CA THR A 144 28.53 6.14 8.52
C THR A 144 28.58 6.53 10.01
N PHE A 145 27.93 7.61 10.43
CA PHE A 145 27.80 7.99 11.85
C PHE A 145 26.60 7.36 12.54
N LEU A 146 25.70 6.72 11.79
CA LEU A 146 24.67 5.88 12.40
C LEU A 146 25.35 4.67 13.03
N SER A 147 25.20 4.52 14.34
CA SER A 147 25.80 3.43 15.08
C SER A 147 25.16 2.08 14.68
N ASP A 148 25.96 1.01 14.67
CA ASP A 148 25.47 -0.34 14.38
C ASP A 148 24.25 -0.74 15.26
N PRO A 149 24.20 -0.39 16.57
CA PRO A 149 23.01 -0.63 17.40
C PRO A 149 21.76 0.11 16.92
N LEU A 150 21.90 1.32 16.38
CA LEU A 150 20.76 2.09 15.86
C LEU A 150 20.22 1.45 14.59
N ILE A 151 21.09 1.07 13.66
CA ILE A 151 20.70 0.41 12.39
C ILE A 151 20.05 -0.95 12.68
N SER A 152 20.65 -1.72 13.59
CA SER A 152 20.13 -3.02 14.05
C SER A 152 18.76 -2.88 14.74
N GLY A 153 18.63 -1.90 15.64
CA GLY A 153 17.38 -1.60 16.34
C GLY A 153 16.27 -1.16 15.38
N PHE A 154 16.57 -0.27 14.44
CA PHE A 154 15.63 0.15 13.39
C PHE A 154 15.19 -1.03 12.52
N THR A 155 16.13 -1.84 12.05
CA THR A 155 15.84 -3.00 11.20
C THR A 155 14.97 -4.03 11.93
N THR A 156 15.27 -4.31 13.20
CA THR A 156 14.48 -5.22 14.05
C THR A 156 13.06 -4.68 14.28
N GLY A 157 12.94 -3.40 14.64
CA GLY A 157 11.64 -2.75 14.82
C GLY A 157 10.82 -2.72 13.53
N ALA A 158 11.47 -2.44 12.40
CA ALA A 158 10.84 -2.43 11.10
C ALA A 158 10.42 -3.84 10.64
N ALA A 159 11.19 -4.88 10.97
CA ALA A 159 10.82 -6.28 10.73
C ALA A 159 9.57 -6.68 11.54
N ILE A 160 9.52 -6.36 12.84
CA ILE A 160 8.33 -6.59 13.68
C ILE A 160 7.13 -5.82 13.13
N HIS A 161 7.32 -4.57 12.69
CA HIS A 161 6.28 -3.76 12.10
C HIS A 161 5.74 -4.36 10.79
N VAL A 162 6.62 -4.82 9.90
CA VAL A 162 6.24 -5.50 8.66
C VAL A 162 5.49 -6.79 8.96
N PHE A 163 6.02 -7.62 9.86
CA PHE A 163 5.40 -8.88 10.28
C PHE A 163 3.98 -8.66 10.81
N SER A 164 3.81 -7.66 11.69
CA SER A 164 2.49 -7.31 12.22
C SER A 164 1.52 -6.80 11.16
N SER A 165 2.02 -6.12 10.11
CA SER A 165 1.18 -5.70 8.98
C SER A 165 0.78 -6.87 8.07
N GLN A 166 1.68 -7.85 7.90
CA GLN A 166 1.41 -9.04 7.08
C GLN A 166 0.48 -10.05 7.75
N ILE A 167 0.41 -10.08 9.09
CA ILE A 167 -0.41 -11.07 9.82
C ILE A 167 -1.87 -11.02 9.37
N LYS A 168 -2.40 -9.82 9.09
CA LYS A 168 -3.77 -9.63 8.56
C LYS A 168 -3.99 -10.31 7.22
N SER A 169 -3.02 -10.19 6.33
CA SER A 169 -3.06 -10.80 5.00
C SER A 169 -2.89 -12.32 5.08
N ALA A 170 -2.09 -12.82 6.02
CA ALA A 170 -1.86 -14.25 6.22
C ALA A 170 -3.13 -15.00 6.69
N PHE A 171 -3.94 -14.38 7.55
CA PHE A 171 -5.17 -14.98 8.08
C PHE A 171 -6.43 -14.70 7.24
N GLY A 172 -6.30 -14.05 6.07
CA GLY A 172 -7.40 -13.90 5.10
C GLY A 172 -8.56 -12.97 5.51
N VAL A 173 -8.45 -12.24 6.63
CA VAL A 173 -9.54 -11.36 7.10
C VAL A 173 -9.47 -10.01 6.38
N LYS A 174 -10.55 -9.64 5.68
CA LYS A 174 -10.73 -8.30 5.08
C LYS A 174 -10.95 -7.26 6.18
N VAL A 175 -9.89 -6.83 6.85
CA VAL A 175 -9.96 -5.76 7.85
C VAL A 175 -9.72 -4.41 7.18
N ARG A 176 -10.60 -3.43 7.44
CA ARG A 176 -10.38 -2.02 7.09
C ARG A 176 -9.05 -1.58 7.71
N ARG A 177 -8.07 -1.23 6.88
CA ARG A 177 -6.75 -0.80 7.36
C ARG A 177 -6.90 0.60 7.96
N PHE A 178 -6.41 0.77 9.18
CA PHE A 178 -6.43 2.03 9.91
C PHE A 178 -4.98 2.48 10.13
N SER A 179 -4.64 3.70 9.74
CA SER A 179 -3.33 4.29 9.98
C SER A 179 -3.21 4.82 11.43
N GLY A 180 -2.21 4.34 12.17
CA GLY A 180 -1.85 4.82 13.51
C GLY A 180 -0.81 3.92 14.20
N PRO A 181 0.09 4.47 15.04
CA PRO A 181 1.05 3.65 15.79
C PRO A 181 0.30 2.65 16.68
N LEU A 182 0.68 1.38 16.62
CA LEU A 182 0.16 0.24 17.42
C LEU A 182 -1.33 -0.12 17.26
N LYS A 183 -2.17 0.78 16.72
CA LYS A 183 -3.62 0.54 16.50
C LYS A 183 -3.89 -0.61 15.53
N LEU A 184 -2.99 -0.82 14.58
CA LEU A 184 -3.10 -1.86 13.56
C LEU A 184 -3.00 -3.26 14.19
N VAL A 185 -2.14 -3.44 15.20
CA VAL A 185 -1.95 -4.70 15.94
C VAL A 185 -3.13 -4.92 16.87
N PHE A 186 -3.47 -3.92 17.68
CA PHE A 186 -4.50 -4.02 18.72
C PHE A 186 -5.90 -4.31 18.15
N VAL A 187 -6.31 -3.60 17.10
CA VAL A 187 -7.62 -3.83 16.44
C VAL A 187 -7.65 -5.17 15.71
N SER A 188 -6.52 -5.63 15.18
CA SER A 188 -6.44 -6.96 14.56
C SER A 188 -6.59 -8.05 15.60
N SER A 189 -5.81 -7.99 16.68
CA SER A 189 -5.83 -9.00 17.74
C SER A 189 -7.20 -9.08 18.41
N ILE A 190 -7.84 -7.94 18.70
CA ILE A 190 -9.17 -7.94 19.34
C ILE A 190 -10.27 -8.50 18.43
N ARG A 191 -10.28 -8.17 17.14
CA ARG A 191 -11.26 -8.75 16.19
C ARG A 191 -10.97 -10.21 15.83
N TYR A 192 -9.72 -10.63 16.00
CA TYR A 192 -9.25 -11.98 15.72
C TYR A 192 -9.71 -12.98 16.77
N PHE A 193 -9.61 -12.62 18.06
CA PHE A 193 -10.13 -13.47 19.15
C PHE A 193 -11.65 -13.66 19.11
N ASN A 194 -12.38 -12.79 18.41
CA ASN A 194 -13.84 -12.84 18.37
C ASN A 194 -14.41 -13.65 17.18
N ASN A 195 -13.58 -14.16 16.27
CA ASN A 195 -14.00 -14.95 15.10
C ASN A 195 -13.24 -16.29 15.04
N GLU A 196 -13.70 -17.29 15.80
CA GLU A 196 -13.02 -18.58 15.93
C GLU A 196 -12.92 -19.39 14.62
N SER A 197 -13.87 -19.24 13.68
CA SER A 197 -13.94 -20.10 12.49
C SER A 197 -12.92 -19.77 11.39
N ILE A 198 -12.44 -18.53 11.27
CA ILE A 198 -11.46 -18.12 10.25
C ILE A 198 -10.01 -18.41 10.70
N PHE A 199 -9.79 -18.49 12.02
CA PHE A 199 -8.50 -18.81 12.64
C PHE A 199 -7.95 -20.16 12.16
N GLN A 200 -8.82 -21.18 12.09
CA GLN A 200 -8.38 -22.56 11.92
C GLN A 200 -7.97 -22.90 10.48
N SER A 201 -8.68 -22.39 9.47
CA SER A 201 -8.38 -22.70 8.06
C SER A 201 -7.16 -21.96 7.52
N SER A 202 -7.04 -20.65 7.82
CA SER A 202 -5.93 -19.82 7.36
C SER A 202 -4.65 -20.02 8.18
N GLY A 203 -4.78 -20.29 9.49
CA GLY A 203 -3.65 -20.55 10.37
C GLY A 203 -2.88 -21.82 10.03
N LEU A 204 -3.57 -22.90 9.66
CA LEU A 204 -2.94 -24.17 9.26
C LEU A 204 -2.17 -24.03 7.95
N LEU A 205 -2.74 -23.36 6.95
CA LEU A 205 -2.04 -23.11 5.68
C LEU A 205 -0.82 -22.21 5.88
N GLY A 206 -0.94 -21.17 6.73
CA GLY A 206 0.16 -20.28 7.07
C GLY A 206 1.30 -20.99 7.79
N SER A 207 0.99 -21.84 8.80
CA SER A 207 2.00 -22.58 9.55
C SER A 207 2.72 -23.62 8.69
N ILE A 208 2.01 -24.31 7.79
CA ILE A 208 2.59 -25.24 6.81
C ILE A 208 3.55 -24.49 5.87
N HIS A 209 3.16 -23.32 5.36
CA HIS A 209 4.04 -22.51 4.50
C HIS A 209 5.29 -22.01 5.23
N ILE A 210 5.15 -21.55 6.47
CA ILE A 210 6.29 -21.10 7.29
C ILE A 210 7.24 -22.27 7.57
N PHE A 211 6.69 -23.43 7.92
CA PHE A 211 7.47 -24.63 8.17
C PHE A 211 8.23 -25.09 6.92
N LEU A 212 7.56 -25.11 5.76
CA LEU A 212 8.20 -25.45 4.48
C LEU A 212 9.33 -24.47 4.13
N CYS A 213 9.10 -23.16 4.27
CA CYS A 213 10.12 -22.14 4.05
C CYS A 213 11.31 -22.29 5.00
N PHE A 214 11.07 -22.68 6.25
CA PHE A 214 12.13 -22.94 7.23
C PHE A 214 12.97 -24.16 6.84
N VAL A 215 12.32 -25.26 6.43
CA VAL A 215 12.99 -26.49 5.96
C VAL A 215 13.83 -26.21 4.71
N ILE A 216 13.29 -25.48 3.74
CA ILE A 216 14.03 -25.09 2.52
C ILE A 216 15.20 -24.17 2.86
N SER A 217 15.01 -23.18 3.74
CA SER A 217 16.11 -22.31 4.16
C SER A 217 17.22 -23.10 4.86
N LYS A 218 16.85 -24.09 5.69
CA LYS A 218 17.80 -25.00 6.33
C LYS A 218 18.56 -25.85 5.32
N SER A 219 17.90 -26.38 4.28
CA SER A 219 18.58 -27.17 3.25
C SER A 219 19.57 -26.32 2.45
N GLN A 220 19.19 -25.09 2.08
CA GLN A 220 20.04 -24.15 1.35
C GLN A 220 21.27 -23.69 2.16
N ILE A 221 21.11 -23.48 3.47
CA ILE A 221 22.22 -23.09 4.36
C ILE A 221 23.21 -24.24 4.55
N TRP A 222 22.73 -25.48 4.58
CA TRP A 222 23.60 -26.65 4.78
C TRP A 222 24.45 -26.95 3.55
N ASP A 223 23.91 -26.76 2.35
CA ASP A 223 24.68 -26.91 1.09
C ASP A 223 25.80 -25.88 0.93
N LYS A 224 25.61 -24.65 1.43
CA LYS A 224 26.67 -23.62 1.38
C LYS A 224 27.82 -23.83 2.38
N LYS A 225 27.70 -24.81 3.28
CA LYS A 225 28.76 -25.16 4.25
C LYS A 225 29.59 -26.38 3.82
N LYS A 226 29.27 -27.02 2.69
CA LYS A 226 30.14 -27.99 2.01
C LYS A 226 30.92 -27.30 0.90
#